data_AF-A0A930ZDN7-F1
#
_entry.id   AF-A0A930ZDN7-F1
#
_cell.length_a   1.000
_cell.length_b   1.000
_cell.length_c   1.000
_cell.angle_alpha   90.00
_cell.angle_beta   90.00
_cell.angle_gamma   90.00
#
_symmetry.space_group_name_H-M   'P 1'
#
loop_
_entity.id
_entity.type
_entity.pdbx_description
1 polymer ?
#
loop_
_entity_poly.entity_id
_entity_poly.type
_entity_poly.pdbx_seq_one_letter_code
_entity_poly.pdbx_strand_id
1 'polypeptide(L)'
;MWELIYWLITGVTLVWSLFTPSGRAAWGWFFNNIVGAAIKQASPLVAELAPSLQAVLQEYVNAFQKFGPAMRNTVGVPISNLAQTNFMQASENLILAGESTPANALAQASRAFGEAFGFGGASAAVTAAFEAVFPEKLNVLNGVGPALAKMAGFDEVADRVLAPLYENGFGRALKYYYQSQFKPEFASEKDAVEWHSRRLMSEEDLREVFKYSGLKAKYEPAFVEAAYVPVQARAIASSIADVTFPHNEMLSLLKFGGHRGKDIALLLHVFEQASLKNVRASYLAAAVTAAEKGTIDDPTLDSHLDSLSFSATAKNYVHLTVVLKRLEQLAELYRKSVTALYETNQLTDAQYVPSLQAIGIAQADAEAHYAIDSAKLHGRELLAAERATAKEQGAAMHAAIQTATVQYLSYQIDTDAMAVAIGASGLPTLLIPATIEHLTAMLAARRVDKFGRLVDRDEAVLLAEKVAALKEQAIKKLGTPDAWYATLLSYNIPHANAERLVAEWAAQAFKEMWPPAPPPPPPPGPPTGLHHP
;
A
#
# COMPACT_ATOMS: atom_id res chain seq x y z
N MET A 1 -64.15 47.06 61.94
CA MET A 1 -64.19 45.60 61.68
C MET A 1 -64.98 45.29 60.40
N TRP A 2 -66.20 45.82 60.23
CA TRP A 2 -66.98 45.66 58.99
C TRP A 2 -66.35 46.23 57.71
N GLU A 3 -65.68 47.39 57.78
CA GLU A 3 -64.96 47.93 56.61
C GLU A 3 -63.76 47.06 56.20
N LEU A 4 -63.08 46.45 57.16
CA LEU A 4 -61.96 45.54 56.92
C LEU A 4 -62.43 44.25 56.23
N ILE A 5 -63.60 43.73 56.62
CA ILE A 5 -64.24 42.59 55.95
C ILE A 5 -64.68 42.96 54.53
N TYR A 6 -65.22 44.17 54.33
CA TYR A 6 -65.59 44.67 53.01
C TYR A 6 -64.36 44.72 52.08
N TRP A 7 -63.29 45.41 52.48
CA TRP A 7 -62.07 45.51 51.66
C TRP A 7 -61.39 44.17 51.38
N LEU A 8 -61.45 43.23 52.34
CA LEU A 8 -60.87 41.90 52.16
C LEU A 8 -61.72 41.04 51.19
N ILE A 9 -63.05 41.12 51.26
CA ILE A 9 -63.94 40.50 50.28
C ILE A 9 -63.75 41.14 48.90
N THR A 10 -63.70 42.48 48.80
CA THR A 10 -63.47 43.17 47.52
C THR A 10 -62.12 42.79 46.93
N GLY A 11 -61.06 42.74 47.75
CA GLY A 11 -59.72 42.33 47.31
C GLY A 11 -59.65 40.89 46.81
N VAL A 12 -60.25 39.95 47.54
CA VAL A 12 -60.31 38.53 47.14
C VAL A 12 -61.14 38.36 45.86
N THR A 13 -62.24 39.09 45.71
CA THR A 13 -63.08 39.03 44.51
C THR A 13 -62.36 39.64 43.30
N LEU A 14 -61.59 40.71 43.50
CA LEU A 14 -60.82 41.37 42.44
C LEU A 14 -59.69 40.45 41.95
N VAL A 15 -58.94 39.84 42.86
CA VAL A 15 -57.89 38.85 42.54
C VAL A 15 -58.49 37.61 41.87
N TRP A 16 -59.60 37.07 42.40
CA TRP A 16 -60.28 35.94 41.77
C TRP A 16 -60.77 36.26 40.34
N SER A 17 -61.27 37.48 40.12
CA SER A 17 -61.73 37.92 38.78
C SER A 17 -60.60 38.15 37.77
N LEU A 18 -59.38 38.49 38.21
CA LEU A 18 -58.23 38.74 37.33
C LEU A 18 -57.49 37.44 36.91
N PHE A 19 -57.54 36.41 37.76
CA PHE A 19 -56.75 35.20 37.56
C PHE A 19 -57.56 33.95 37.18
N THR A 20 -58.90 34.02 37.15
CA THR A 20 -59.74 32.93 36.63
C THR A 20 -60.20 33.19 35.19
N PRO A 21 -60.33 32.13 34.36
CA PRO A 21 -60.84 32.26 32.99
C PRO A 21 -62.24 32.89 32.92
N SER A 22 -63.12 32.58 33.89
CA SER A 22 -64.47 33.14 34.00
C SER A 22 -64.46 34.63 34.36
N GLY A 23 -63.56 35.06 35.24
CA GLY A 23 -63.39 36.47 35.61
C GLY A 23 -62.85 37.34 34.47
N ARG A 24 -61.88 36.83 33.69
CA ARG A 24 -61.37 37.53 32.50
C ARG A 24 -62.44 37.69 31.42
N ALA A 25 -63.30 36.69 31.25
CA ALA A 25 -64.43 36.78 30.32
C ALA A 25 -65.47 37.84 30.75
N ALA A 26 -65.75 37.96 32.05
CA ALA A 26 -66.65 38.99 32.59
C ALA A 26 -66.08 40.41 32.42
N TRP A 27 -64.77 40.61 32.64
CA TRP A 27 -64.09 41.88 32.38
C TRP A 27 -64.02 42.21 30.89
N GLY A 28 -63.78 41.24 30.02
CA GLY A 28 -63.83 41.42 28.57
C GLY A 28 -65.22 41.85 28.09
N TRP A 29 -66.29 41.30 28.65
CA TRP A 29 -67.66 41.72 28.37
C TRP A 29 -67.97 43.13 28.91
N PHE A 30 -67.49 43.46 30.11
CA PHE A 30 -67.67 44.78 30.73
C PHE A 30 -66.97 45.90 29.94
N PHE A 31 -65.70 45.72 29.58
CA PHE A 31 -64.96 46.72 28.80
C PHE A 31 -65.48 46.85 27.37
N ASN A 32 -65.87 45.76 26.70
CA ASN A 32 -66.44 45.85 25.35
C ASN A 32 -67.78 46.62 25.33
N ASN A 33 -68.61 46.49 26.37
CA ASN A 33 -69.86 47.23 26.45
C ASN A 33 -69.68 48.70 26.88
N ILE A 34 -68.72 49.02 27.76
CA ILE A 34 -68.44 50.40 28.15
C ILE A 34 -67.72 51.17 27.06
N VAL A 35 -66.70 50.60 26.42
CA VAL A 35 -65.99 51.23 25.30
C VAL A 35 -66.91 51.35 24.09
N GLY A 36 -67.73 50.33 23.82
CA GLY A 36 -68.76 50.37 22.78
C GLY A 36 -69.85 51.43 23.03
N ALA A 37 -70.24 51.66 24.29
CA ALA A 37 -71.20 52.71 24.66
C ALA A 37 -70.55 54.12 24.64
N ALA A 38 -69.30 54.27 25.07
CA ALA A 38 -68.57 55.52 25.06
C ALA A 38 -68.25 56.01 23.64
N ILE A 39 -67.85 55.10 22.74
CA ILE A 39 -67.59 55.44 21.32
C ILE A 39 -68.89 55.85 20.60
N LYS A 40 -70.01 55.18 20.91
CA LYS A 40 -71.33 55.54 20.35
C LYS A 40 -71.85 56.89 20.85
N GLN A 41 -71.47 57.34 22.05
CA GLN A 41 -71.81 58.67 22.55
C GLN A 41 -70.81 59.77 22.16
N ALA A 42 -69.53 59.42 21.91
CA ALA A 42 -68.51 60.39 21.51
C ALA A 42 -68.68 60.91 20.07
N SER A 43 -69.16 60.07 19.15
CA SER A 43 -69.31 60.46 17.73
C SER A 43 -70.26 61.65 17.50
N PRO A 44 -71.44 61.75 18.13
CA PRO A 44 -72.30 62.94 17.99
C PRO A 44 -71.75 64.17 18.74
N LEU A 45 -71.06 64.00 19.86
CA LEU A 45 -70.40 65.09 20.62
C LEU A 45 -69.24 65.75 19.85
N VAL A 46 -68.44 64.95 19.13
CA VAL A 46 -67.37 65.46 18.26
C VAL A 46 -67.92 66.19 17.04
N ALA A 47 -69.07 65.74 16.50
CA ALA A 47 -69.74 66.42 15.40
C ALA A 47 -70.35 67.77 15.82
N GLU A 48 -70.88 67.90 17.05
CA GLU A 48 -71.39 69.17 17.60
C GLU A 48 -70.28 70.14 18.02
N LEU A 49 -69.13 69.65 18.49
CA LEU A 49 -68.00 70.49 18.93
C LEU A 49 -67.02 70.88 17.81
N ALA A 50 -67.13 70.29 16.62
CA ALA A 50 -66.23 70.57 15.50
C ALA A 50 -66.17 72.05 15.07
N PRO A 51 -67.30 72.80 14.95
CA PRO A 51 -67.26 74.20 14.52
C PRO A 51 -66.61 75.14 15.56
N SER A 52 -66.79 74.86 16.85
CA SER A 52 -66.21 75.63 17.95
C SER A 52 -64.74 75.30 18.19
N LEU A 53 -64.33 74.05 17.99
CA LEU A 53 -62.91 73.67 17.98
C LEU A 53 -62.16 74.29 16.80
N GLN A 54 -62.79 74.41 15.63
CA GLN A 54 -62.17 75.01 14.44
C GLN A 54 -61.85 76.50 14.63
N ALA A 55 -62.70 77.26 15.32
CA ALA A 55 -62.42 78.66 15.66
C ALA A 55 -61.25 78.81 16.65
N VAL A 56 -61.15 77.92 17.65
CA VAL A 56 -60.03 77.89 18.60
C VAL A 56 -58.74 77.47 17.91
N LEU A 57 -58.80 76.47 17.01
CA LEU A 57 -57.65 76.02 16.22
C LEU A 57 -57.15 77.14 15.30
N GLN A 58 -58.06 77.91 14.70
CA GLN A 58 -57.71 79.01 13.82
C GLN A 58 -57.03 80.16 14.59
N GLU A 59 -57.46 80.46 15.82
CA GLU A 59 -56.77 81.42 16.71
C GLU A 59 -55.38 80.91 17.12
N TYR A 60 -55.25 79.62 17.45
CA TYR A 60 -53.93 79.03 17.71
C TYR A 60 -53.01 79.09 16.48
N VAL A 61 -53.52 78.79 15.29
CA VAL A 61 -52.76 78.88 14.04
C VAL A 61 -52.36 80.33 13.74
N ASN A 62 -53.25 81.30 13.93
CA ASN A 62 -52.95 82.72 13.75
C ASN A 62 -51.92 83.21 14.77
N ALA A 63 -52.02 82.79 16.03
CA ALA A 63 -51.01 83.07 17.06
C ALA A 63 -49.65 82.43 16.72
N PHE A 64 -49.64 81.18 16.24
CA PHE A 64 -48.41 80.50 15.82
C PHE A 64 -47.79 81.14 14.57
N GLN A 65 -48.58 81.61 13.62
CA GLN A 65 -48.06 82.32 12.45
C GLN A 65 -47.52 83.71 12.81
N LYS A 66 -48.16 84.40 13.76
CA LYS A 66 -47.77 85.74 14.21
C LYS A 66 -46.52 85.74 15.12
N PHE A 67 -46.38 84.75 16.00
CA PHE A 67 -45.29 84.68 16.98
C PHE A 67 -44.27 83.57 16.71
N GLY A 68 -44.59 82.58 15.87
CA GLY A 68 -43.75 81.43 15.57
C GLY A 68 -42.43 81.76 14.87
N PRO A 69 -42.37 82.66 13.85
CA PRO A 69 -41.10 83.05 13.25
C PRO A 69 -40.15 83.75 14.24
N ALA A 70 -40.70 84.59 15.13
CA ALA A 70 -39.93 85.22 16.19
C ALA A 70 -39.45 84.19 17.22
N MET A 71 -40.31 83.33 17.74
CA MET A 71 -39.89 82.25 18.67
C MET A 71 -38.88 81.28 18.05
N ARG A 72 -39.05 80.91 16.77
CA ARG A 72 -38.10 80.04 16.05
C ARG A 72 -36.72 80.68 15.96
N ASN A 73 -36.65 81.97 15.65
CA ASN A 73 -35.37 82.68 15.51
C ASN A 73 -34.75 83.05 16.86
N THR A 74 -35.56 83.35 17.87
CA THR A 74 -35.08 83.77 19.21
C THR A 74 -34.76 82.58 20.12
N VAL A 75 -35.44 81.43 19.96
CA VAL A 75 -35.29 80.26 20.85
C VAL A 75 -34.84 79.01 20.08
N GLY A 76 -35.43 78.75 18.91
CA GLY A 76 -35.13 77.55 18.12
C GLY A 76 -33.69 77.49 17.60
N VAL A 77 -33.17 78.59 17.06
CA VAL A 77 -31.78 78.66 16.54
C VAL A 77 -30.75 78.48 17.66
N PRO A 78 -30.84 79.18 18.81
CA PRO A 78 -29.95 78.94 19.95
C PRO A 78 -30.01 77.52 20.50
N ILE A 79 -31.20 76.91 20.62
CA ILE A 79 -31.34 75.53 21.11
C ILE A 79 -30.75 74.53 20.11
N SER A 80 -30.97 74.73 18.80
CA SER A 80 -30.36 73.87 17.76
C SER A 80 -28.84 73.96 17.77
N ASN A 81 -28.27 75.17 17.92
CA ASN A 81 -26.83 75.38 18.01
C ASN A 81 -26.26 74.76 19.29
N LEU A 82 -26.96 74.88 20.41
CA LEU A 82 -26.59 74.24 21.67
C LEU A 82 -26.57 72.72 21.52
N ALA A 83 -27.64 72.12 20.98
CA ALA A 83 -27.73 70.68 20.75
C ALA A 83 -26.63 70.16 19.81
N GLN A 84 -26.35 70.88 18.71
CA GLN A 84 -25.30 70.52 17.76
C GLN A 84 -23.90 70.63 18.39
N THR A 85 -23.62 71.72 19.10
CA THR A 85 -22.31 71.93 19.77
C THR A 85 -22.06 70.85 20.82
N ASN A 86 -23.08 70.54 21.61
CA ASN A 86 -23.05 69.51 22.63
C ASN A 86 -22.85 68.11 22.06
N PHE A 87 -23.53 67.78 20.96
CA PHE A 87 -23.33 66.52 20.25
C PHE A 87 -21.90 66.41 19.68
N MET A 88 -21.40 67.46 19.04
CA MET A 88 -20.03 67.50 18.53
C MET A 88 -19.01 67.36 19.66
N GLN A 89 -19.25 68.02 20.80
CA GLN A 89 -18.38 67.93 21.97
C GLN A 89 -18.38 66.53 22.58
N ALA A 90 -19.54 65.88 22.72
CA ALA A 90 -19.62 64.49 23.21
C ALA A 90 -18.92 63.52 22.24
N SER A 91 -19.09 63.73 20.93
CA SER A 91 -18.38 62.96 19.89
C SER A 91 -16.86 63.17 19.97
N GLU A 92 -16.38 64.41 20.07
CA GLU A 92 -14.97 64.74 20.23
C GLU A 92 -14.38 64.19 21.52
N ASN A 93 -15.10 64.26 22.64
CA ASN A 93 -14.68 63.69 23.91
C ASN A 93 -14.49 62.17 23.83
N LEU A 94 -15.39 61.47 23.11
CA LEU A 94 -15.26 60.04 22.84
C LEU A 94 -14.08 59.73 21.91
N ILE A 95 -13.85 60.56 20.88
CA ILE A 95 -12.69 60.42 19.98
C ILE A 95 -11.37 60.65 20.74
N LEU A 96 -11.31 61.68 21.58
CA LEU A 96 -10.14 62.02 22.41
C LEU A 96 -9.86 60.97 23.50
N ALA A 97 -10.89 60.25 23.95
CA ALA A 97 -10.74 59.17 24.91
C ALA A 97 -10.00 57.93 24.35
N GLY A 98 -9.78 57.89 23.03
CA GLY A 98 -9.05 56.82 22.34
C GLY A 98 -9.84 55.52 22.24
N GLU A 99 -9.17 54.45 21.76
CA GLU A 99 -9.80 53.14 21.62
C GLU A 99 -10.34 52.63 22.96
N SER A 100 -11.59 52.16 22.94
CA SER A 100 -12.20 51.55 24.10
C SER A 100 -11.72 50.12 24.26
N THR A 101 -11.09 49.86 25.39
CA THR A 101 -10.57 48.56 25.79
C THR A 101 -11.30 48.09 27.04
N PRO A 102 -11.32 46.79 27.37
CA PRO A 102 -11.93 46.30 28.61
C PRO A 102 -11.43 47.02 29.87
N ALA A 103 -10.19 47.51 29.88
CA ALA A 103 -9.57 48.16 31.04
C ALA A 103 -10.05 49.61 31.28
N ASN A 104 -10.42 50.35 30.23
CA ASN A 104 -10.84 51.76 30.33
C ASN A 104 -12.33 51.98 30.01
N ALA A 105 -13.05 50.95 29.54
CA ALA A 105 -14.45 51.04 29.13
C ALA A 105 -15.39 51.52 30.24
N LEU A 106 -15.18 51.11 31.50
CA LEU A 106 -16.01 51.55 32.62
C LEU A 106 -15.85 53.06 32.90
N ALA A 107 -14.62 53.57 32.79
CA ALA A 107 -14.33 54.99 32.97
C ALA A 107 -14.91 55.83 31.83
N GLN A 108 -14.83 55.36 30.58
CA GLN A 108 -15.43 56.01 29.41
C GLN A 108 -16.97 56.01 29.49
N ALA A 109 -17.58 54.90 29.88
CA ALA A 109 -19.04 54.80 30.09
C ALA A 109 -19.52 55.74 31.21
N SER A 110 -18.77 55.84 32.30
CA SER A 110 -19.10 56.76 33.41
C SER A 110 -19.03 58.23 32.98
N ARG A 111 -18.07 58.60 32.13
CA ARG A 111 -17.99 59.95 31.55
C ARG A 111 -19.16 60.24 30.61
N ALA A 112 -19.45 59.32 29.68
CA ALA A 112 -20.58 59.44 28.77
C ALA A 112 -21.92 59.54 29.52
N PHE A 113 -22.09 58.79 30.60
CA PHE A 113 -23.27 58.89 31.47
C PHE A 113 -23.34 60.25 32.17
N GLY A 114 -22.21 60.78 32.67
CA GLY A 114 -22.14 62.12 33.25
C GLY A 114 -22.52 63.23 32.26
N GLU A 115 -22.07 63.11 31.01
CA GLU A 115 -22.43 64.03 29.92
C GLU A 115 -23.92 63.92 29.57
N ALA A 116 -24.45 62.71 29.42
CA ALA A 116 -25.87 62.48 29.16
C ALA A 116 -26.77 63.02 30.29
N PHE A 117 -26.37 62.81 31.55
CA PHE A 117 -27.07 63.39 32.70
C PHE A 117 -26.97 64.92 32.72
N GLY A 118 -25.81 65.48 32.38
CA GLY A 118 -25.62 66.92 32.20
C GLY A 118 -26.57 67.51 31.14
N PHE A 119 -26.74 66.82 30.01
CA PHE A 119 -27.71 67.21 28.98
C PHE A 119 -29.16 67.11 29.45
N GLY A 120 -29.52 66.04 30.15
CA GLY A 120 -30.84 65.89 30.77
C GLY A 120 -31.13 67.03 31.75
N GLY A 121 -30.16 67.36 32.61
CA GLY A 121 -30.25 68.47 33.56
C GLY A 121 -30.35 69.84 32.90
N ALA A 122 -29.58 70.10 31.84
CA ALA A 122 -29.66 71.34 31.07
C ALA A 122 -31.01 71.48 30.35
N SER A 123 -31.54 70.39 29.78
CA SER A 123 -32.87 70.35 29.17
C SER A 123 -33.98 70.62 30.20
N ALA A 124 -33.88 70.04 31.39
CA ALA A 124 -34.78 70.31 32.50
C ALA A 124 -34.69 71.77 32.98
N ALA A 125 -33.49 72.36 33.03
CA ALA A 125 -33.29 73.76 33.41
C ALA A 125 -33.89 74.73 32.37
N VAL A 126 -33.76 74.43 31.07
CA VAL A 126 -34.42 75.21 30.01
C VAL A 126 -35.93 75.10 30.14
N THR A 127 -36.45 73.91 30.43
CA THR A 127 -37.89 73.70 30.69
C THR A 127 -38.35 74.53 31.90
N ALA A 128 -37.62 74.48 33.01
CA ALA A 128 -37.90 75.26 34.21
C ALA A 128 -37.81 76.78 33.98
N ALA A 129 -36.85 77.25 33.17
CA ALA A 129 -36.74 78.66 32.80
C ALA A 129 -37.93 79.10 31.92
N PHE A 130 -38.40 78.22 31.03
CA PHE A 130 -39.60 78.46 30.22
C PHE A 130 -40.85 78.55 31.09
N GLU A 131 -40.98 77.65 32.07
CA GLU A 131 -42.04 77.69 33.09
C GLU A 131 -41.98 78.96 33.94
N ALA A 132 -40.78 79.45 34.27
CA ALA A 132 -40.60 80.68 35.04
C ALA A 132 -41.01 81.96 34.28
N VAL A 133 -40.90 81.98 32.96
CA VAL A 133 -41.28 83.13 32.11
C VAL A 133 -42.78 83.17 31.80
N PHE A 134 -43.45 82.02 31.83
CA PHE A 134 -44.90 81.91 31.63
C PHE A 134 -45.60 81.39 32.90
N PRO A 135 -45.71 82.22 33.95
CA PRO A 135 -46.21 81.76 35.23
C PRO A 135 -47.73 81.48 35.19
N GLU A 136 -48.06 80.25 35.62
CA GLU A 136 -49.23 79.83 36.39
C GLU A 136 -50.49 79.23 35.76
N LYS A 137 -50.76 79.20 34.44
CA LYS A 137 -52.02 78.54 33.97
C LYS A 137 -52.01 77.64 32.72
N LEU A 138 -50.84 77.25 32.19
CA LEU A 138 -50.75 76.25 31.11
C LEU A 138 -49.85 75.08 31.48
N ASN A 139 -50.23 74.34 32.51
CA ASN A 139 -49.57 73.10 32.97
C ASN A 139 -49.65 71.92 31.96
N VAL A 140 -50.20 72.16 30.77
CA VAL A 140 -50.27 71.19 29.67
C VAL A 140 -48.97 71.18 28.85
N LEU A 141 -48.14 72.22 28.96
CA LEU A 141 -46.87 72.34 28.21
C LEU A 141 -45.70 71.56 28.84
N ASN A 142 -45.82 71.09 30.09
CA ASN A 142 -44.78 70.25 30.73
C ASN A 142 -44.59 68.90 30.02
N GLY A 143 -45.64 68.39 29.35
CA GLY A 143 -45.55 67.23 28.48
C GLY A 143 -45.12 67.55 27.05
N VAL A 144 -45.17 68.83 26.64
CA VAL A 144 -44.89 69.25 25.26
C VAL A 144 -43.41 69.23 24.94
N GLY A 145 -42.51 69.47 25.90
CA GLY A 145 -41.07 69.28 25.68
C GLY A 145 -40.73 67.82 25.32
N PRO A 146 -41.05 66.84 26.18
CA PRO A 146 -40.87 65.41 25.88
C PRO A 146 -41.67 64.93 24.66
N ALA A 147 -42.90 65.42 24.46
CA ALA A 147 -43.72 65.03 23.31
C ALA A 147 -43.21 65.63 22.00
N LEU A 148 -42.72 66.87 21.98
CA LEU A 148 -42.08 67.47 20.79
C LEU A 148 -40.74 66.82 20.50
N ALA A 149 -39.96 66.46 21.52
CA ALA A 149 -38.73 65.68 21.34
C ALA A 149 -39.03 64.33 20.67
N LYS A 150 -40.07 63.62 21.15
CA LYS A 150 -40.55 62.38 20.52
C LYS A 150 -41.12 62.60 19.11
N MET A 151 -41.93 63.63 18.89
CA MET A 151 -42.52 63.93 17.57
C MET A 151 -41.47 64.44 16.56
N ALA A 152 -40.37 65.03 17.03
CA ALA A 152 -39.23 65.41 16.19
C ALA A 152 -38.32 64.23 15.84
N GLY A 153 -38.67 63.01 16.26
CA GLY A 153 -37.90 61.79 15.98
C GLY A 153 -36.61 61.67 16.79
N PHE A 154 -36.51 62.34 17.94
CA PHE A 154 -35.30 62.33 18.75
C PHE A 154 -34.96 60.94 19.28
N ASP A 155 -35.95 60.12 19.65
CA ASP A 155 -35.74 58.74 20.10
C ASP A 155 -35.16 57.89 18.96
N GLU A 156 -35.71 58.02 17.74
CA GLU A 156 -35.20 57.31 16.56
C GLU A 156 -33.80 57.79 16.13
N VAL A 157 -33.51 59.09 16.23
CA VAL A 157 -32.16 59.63 15.95
C VAL A 157 -31.17 59.21 17.04
N ALA A 158 -31.57 59.23 18.31
CA ALA A 158 -30.74 58.74 19.42
C ALA A 158 -30.43 57.24 19.27
N ASP A 159 -31.42 56.41 18.96
CA ASP A 159 -31.24 54.99 18.74
C ASP A 159 -30.39 54.67 17.50
N ARG A 160 -30.44 55.51 16.45
CA ARG A 160 -29.69 55.27 15.20
C ARG A 160 -28.31 55.92 15.16
N VAL A 161 -28.07 56.97 15.95
CA VAL A 161 -26.81 57.73 15.94
C VAL A 161 -26.06 57.54 17.25
N LEU A 162 -26.72 57.70 18.41
CA LEU A 162 -26.07 57.58 19.71
C LEU A 162 -25.89 56.13 20.15
N ALA A 163 -26.86 55.23 19.92
CA ALA A 163 -26.72 53.84 20.35
C ALA A 163 -25.56 53.12 19.65
N PRO A 164 -25.34 53.24 18.32
CA PRO A 164 -24.15 52.67 17.68
C PRO A 164 -22.86 53.35 18.12
N LEU A 165 -22.89 54.67 18.40
CA LEU A 165 -21.74 55.41 18.90
C LEU A 165 -21.30 54.87 20.27
N TYR A 166 -22.24 54.63 21.19
CA TYR A 166 -21.93 54.07 22.52
C TYR A 166 -21.65 52.57 22.48
N GLU A 167 -22.37 51.79 21.67
CA GLU A 167 -22.14 50.34 21.53
C GLU A 167 -20.72 50.05 21.02
N ASN A 168 -20.26 50.79 20.00
CA ASN A 168 -18.91 50.65 19.47
C ASN A 168 -17.87 51.42 20.30
N GLY A 169 -18.26 52.55 20.91
CA GLY A 169 -17.39 53.39 21.71
C GLY A 169 -17.07 52.84 23.10
N PHE A 170 -17.89 51.96 23.68
CA PHE A 170 -17.52 51.19 24.88
C PHE A 170 -18.39 49.95 25.13
N GLY A 171 -19.58 49.84 24.54
CA GLY A 171 -20.52 48.74 24.82
C GLY A 171 -19.95 47.35 24.55
N ARG A 172 -19.25 47.14 23.43
CA ARG A 172 -18.55 45.88 23.13
C ARG A 172 -17.41 45.61 24.11
N ALA A 173 -16.61 46.61 24.45
CA ALA A 173 -15.52 46.48 25.40
C ALA A 173 -16.03 46.17 26.82
N LEU A 174 -17.16 46.77 27.24
CA LEU A 174 -17.85 46.43 28.49
C LEU A 174 -18.43 45.02 28.45
N LYS A 175 -19.02 44.59 27.32
CA LYS A 175 -19.48 43.21 27.15
C LYS A 175 -18.32 42.23 27.34
N TYR A 176 -17.17 42.48 26.72
CA TYR A 176 -15.96 41.66 26.92
C TYR A 176 -15.41 41.76 28.34
N TYR A 177 -15.42 42.93 28.96
CA TYR A 177 -15.01 43.11 30.35
C TYR A 177 -15.87 42.25 31.27
N TYR A 178 -17.20 42.38 31.21
CA TYR A 178 -18.11 41.59 32.04
C TYR A 178 -18.08 40.10 31.70
N GLN A 179 -17.93 39.71 30.43
CA GLN A 179 -17.70 38.32 30.05
C GLN A 179 -16.37 37.78 30.62
N SER A 180 -15.32 38.59 30.71
CA SER A 180 -14.04 38.17 31.31
C SER A 180 -14.13 37.98 32.82
N GLN A 181 -14.92 38.82 33.49
CA GLN A 181 -15.12 38.79 34.94
C GLN A 181 -16.07 37.67 35.36
N PHE A 182 -17.19 37.52 34.66
CA PHE A 182 -18.26 36.60 35.06
C PHE A 182 -18.26 35.29 34.28
N LYS A 183 -17.60 35.23 33.11
CA LYS A 183 -17.54 34.06 32.22
C LYS A 183 -18.89 33.34 32.08
N PRO A 184 -19.96 34.06 31.68
CA PRO A 184 -21.32 33.54 31.77
C PRO A 184 -21.68 32.51 30.67
N GLU A 185 -20.83 32.33 29.67
CA GLU A 185 -21.11 31.48 28.51
C GLU A 185 -20.55 30.07 28.73
N PHE A 186 -21.43 29.07 28.66
CA PHE A 186 -21.02 27.68 28.47
C PHE A 186 -20.64 27.42 27.01
N ALA A 187 -19.88 26.35 26.78
CA ALA A 187 -19.68 25.83 25.44
C ALA A 187 -21.04 25.55 24.78
N SER A 188 -21.13 25.74 23.46
CA SER A 188 -22.34 25.36 22.73
C SER A 188 -22.57 23.85 22.86
N GLU A 189 -23.83 23.39 22.80
CA GLU A 189 -24.14 21.95 22.88
C GLU A 189 -23.34 21.14 21.85
N LYS A 190 -23.19 21.69 20.64
CA LYS A 190 -22.45 21.07 19.55
C LYS A 190 -20.96 20.93 19.91
N ASP A 191 -20.34 21.98 20.43
CA ASP A 191 -18.92 21.97 20.79
C ASP A 191 -18.67 21.06 22.00
N ALA A 192 -19.57 21.06 22.99
CA ALA A 192 -19.48 20.18 24.16
C ALA A 192 -19.57 18.70 23.78
N VAL A 193 -20.51 18.34 22.90
CA VAL A 193 -20.64 16.97 22.34
C VAL A 193 -19.38 16.59 21.55
N GLU A 194 -18.83 17.51 20.73
CA GLU A 194 -17.58 17.27 19.99
C GLU A 194 -16.39 17.07 20.93
N TRP A 195 -16.22 17.92 21.96
CA TRP A 195 -15.14 17.80 22.93
C TRP A 195 -15.26 16.51 23.75
N HIS A 196 -16.48 16.13 24.14
CA HIS A 196 -16.72 14.86 24.82
C HIS A 196 -16.35 13.66 23.94
N SER A 197 -16.76 13.65 22.66
CA SER A 197 -16.42 12.58 21.71
C SER A 197 -14.91 12.37 21.55
N ARG A 198 -14.14 13.46 21.72
CA ARG A 198 -12.67 13.47 21.65
C ARG A 198 -11.98 13.25 23.00
N ARG A 199 -12.76 12.99 24.06
CA ARG A 199 -12.27 12.83 25.44
C ARG A 199 -11.56 14.07 25.99
N LEU A 200 -11.93 15.26 25.50
CA LEU A 200 -11.46 16.56 26.00
C LEU A 200 -12.35 17.12 27.12
N MET A 201 -13.53 16.52 27.32
CA MET A 201 -14.52 16.89 28.33
C MET A 201 -15.06 15.59 28.97
N SER A 202 -15.18 15.58 30.30
CA SER A 202 -15.76 14.44 31.03
C SER A 202 -17.26 14.30 30.74
N GLU A 203 -17.85 13.14 31.08
CA GLU A 203 -19.30 12.98 30.93
C GLU A 203 -20.06 13.87 31.93
N GLU A 204 -19.50 14.05 33.13
CA GLU A 204 -20.04 14.91 34.17
C GLU A 204 -20.12 16.38 33.70
N ASP A 205 -19.03 16.89 33.10
CA ASP A 205 -18.99 18.26 32.54
C ASP A 205 -19.98 18.43 31.39
N LEU A 206 -20.11 17.43 30.52
CA LEU A 206 -21.09 17.47 29.42
C LEU A 206 -22.52 17.52 29.94
N ARG A 207 -22.85 16.70 30.94
CA ARG A 207 -24.16 16.72 31.61
C ARG A 207 -24.42 18.07 32.29
N GLU A 208 -23.39 18.72 32.81
CA GLU A 208 -23.51 20.07 33.35
C GLU A 208 -23.88 21.08 32.26
N VAL A 209 -23.25 21.02 31.08
CA VAL A 209 -23.64 21.87 29.94
C VAL A 209 -25.11 21.63 29.54
N PHE A 210 -25.58 20.38 29.50
CA PHE A 210 -26.98 20.06 29.15
C PHE A 210 -28.00 20.60 30.16
N LYS A 211 -27.65 20.76 31.44
CA LYS A 211 -28.55 21.39 32.44
C LYS A 211 -28.92 22.82 32.07
N TYR A 212 -27.99 23.54 31.45
CA TYR A 212 -28.17 24.95 31.07
C TYR A 212 -28.64 25.13 29.62
N SER A 213 -28.60 24.07 28.81
CA SER A 213 -28.92 24.14 27.38
C SER A 213 -30.43 24.06 27.08
N GLY A 214 -31.23 23.58 28.04
CA GLY A 214 -32.66 23.35 27.88
C GLY A 214 -33.03 21.98 27.31
N LEU A 215 -32.04 21.09 27.13
CA LEU A 215 -32.28 19.68 26.77
C LEU A 215 -33.04 18.98 27.89
N LYS A 216 -34.08 18.20 27.54
CA LYS A 216 -34.81 17.41 28.55
C LYS A 216 -33.93 16.24 29.02
N ALA A 217 -33.84 16.03 30.33
CA ALA A 217 -33.02 14.97 30.94
C ALA A 217 -33.20 13.57 30.33
N LYS A 218 -34.41 13.22 29.87
CA LYS A 218 -34.68 11.93 29.22
C LYS A 218 -33.94 11.71 27.89
N TYR A 219 -33.45 12.78 27.25
CA TYR A 219 -32.72 12.71 25.98
C TYR A 219 -31.19 12.77 26.18
N GLU A 220 -30.72 13.19 27.35
CA GLU A 220 -29.27 13.30 27.63
C GLU A 220 -28.51 12.00 27.35
N PRO A 221 -28.94 10.79 27.81
CA PRO A 221 -28.17 9.57 27.56
C PRO A 221 -28.00 9.26 26.07
N ALA A 222 -29.04 9.51 25.27
CA ALA A 222 -28.99 9.29 23.83
C ALA A 222 -28.06 10.29 23.13
N PHE A 223 -27.98 11.54 23.60
CA PHE A 223 -27.04 12.54 23.10
C PHE A 223 -25.59 12.23 23.47
N VAL A 224 -25.34 11.74 24.69
CA VAL A 224 -24.01 11.28 25.13
C VAL A 224 -23.56 10.09 24.28
N GLU A 225 -24.43 9.10 24.07
CA GLU A 225 -24.11 7.92 23.26
C GLU A 225 -23.88 8.28 21.79
N ALA A 226 -24.68 9.20 21.22
CA ALA A 226 -24.51 9.69 19.85
C ALA A 226 -23.28 10.60 19.65
N ALA A 227 -22.63 11.06 20.73
CA ALA A 227 -21.39 11.83 20.64
C ALA A 227 -20.27 10.99 20.02
N TYR A 228 -20.26 9.68 20.27
CA TYR A 228 -19.22 8.79 19.77
C TYR A 228 -19.35 8.56 18.26
N VAL A 229 -18.23 8.67 17.56
CA VAL A 229 -18.18 8.37 16.12
C VAL A 229 -18.37 6.87 15.92
N PRO A 230 -19.37 6.41 15.15
CA PRO A 230 -19.56 5.00 14.88
C PRO A 230 -18.36 4.44 14.13
N VAL A 231 -17.82 3.33 14.60
CA VAL A 231 -16.82 2.59 13.82
C VAL A 231 -17.52 2.04 12.58
N GLN A 232 -16.99 2.36 11.40
CA GLN A 232 -17.58 1.89 10.16
C GLN A 232 -17.52 0.36 10.09
N ALA A 233 -18.69 -0.29 10.11
CA ALA A 233 -18.82 -1.74 10.05
C ALA A 233 -18.03 -2.34 8.88
N ARG A 234 -17.99 -1.65 7.73
CA ARG A 234 -17.21 -2.05 6.56
C ARG A 234 -15.71 -2.14 6.83
N ALA A 235 -15.14 -1.19 7.58
CA ALA A 235 -13.71 -1.18 7.90
C ALA A 235 -13.34 -2.38 8.78
N ILE A 236 -14.19 -2.68 9.78
CA ILE A 236 -14.03 -3.85 10.64
C ILE A 236 -14.18 -5.14 9.83
N ALA A 237 -15.23 -5.26 9.01
CA ALA A 237 -15.45 -6.44 8.17
C ALA A 237 -14.26 -6.71 7.22
N SER A 238 -13.61 -5.66 6.69
CA SER A 238 -12.40 -5.84 5.86
C SER A 238 -11.15 -6.23 6.65
N SER A 239 -11.08 -5.94 7.95
CA SER A 239 -9.97 -6.34 8.82
C SER A 239 -10.09 -7.77 9.35
N ILE A 240 -11.30 -8.32 9.32
CA ILE A 240 -11.63 -9.69 9.73
C ILE A 240 -11.54 -10.55 8.48
N ALA A 241 -10.33 -10.99 8.12
CA ALA A 241 -10.12 -11.92 7.02
C ALA A 241 -9.84 -13.32 7.58
N ASP A 242 -10.61 -14.30 7.12
CA ASP A 242 -10.37 -15.74 7.36
C ASP A 242 -10.37 -16.14 8.86
N VAL A 243 -11.10 -15.42 9.70
CA VAL A 243 -11.31 -15.71 11.13
C VAL A 243 -12.80 -15.82 11.47
N THR A 244 -13.13 -16.28 12.68
CA THR A 244 -14.53 -16.37 13.15
C THR A 244 -15.22 -15.00 13.09
N PHE A 245 -16.34 -14.93 12.36
CA PHE A 245 -17.08 -13.69 12.17
C PHE A 245 -17.79 -13.28 13.47
N PRO A 246 -17.49 -12.10 14.05
CA PRO A 246 -18.06 -11.63 15.31
C PRO A 246 -19.47 -11.07 15.08
N HIS A 247 -20.44 -11.98 14.98
CA HIS A 247 -21.81 -11.66 14.53
C HIS A 247 -22.51 -10.66 15.46
N ASN A 248 -22.36 -10.80 16.79
CA ASN A 248 -23.04 -9.98 17.78
C ASN A 248 -22.47 -8.55 17.83
N GLU A 249 -21.16 -8.42 17.68
CA GLU A 249 -20.43 -7.16 17.65
C GLU A 249 -20.78 -6.38 16.39
N MET A 250 -20.78 -7.04 15.23
CA MET A 250 -21.19 -6.44 13.95
C MET A 250 -22.67 -6.03 13.94
N LEU A 251 -23.55 -6.83 14.54
CA LEU A 251 -24.96 -6.48 14.74
C LEU A 251 -25.10 -5.20 15.58
N SER A 252 -24.33 -5.09 16.66
CA SER A 252 -24.35 -3.93 17.55
C SER A 252 -23.86 -2.67 16.84
N LEU A 253 -22.77 -2.78 16.07
CA LEU A 253 -22.24 -1.67 15.26
C LEU A 253 -23.22 -1.20 14.18
N LEU A 254 -23.91 -2.13 13.51
CA LEU A 254 -24.91 -1.79 12.50
C LEU A 254 -26.15 -1.11 13.10
N LYS A 255 -26.58 -1.54 14.29
CA LYS A 255 -27.65 -0.87 15.03
C LYS A 255 -27.23 0.54 15.45
N PHE A 256 -26.03 0.67 16.01
CA PHE A 256 -25.47 1.95 16.42
C PHE A 256 -25.32 2.92 15.24
N GLY A 257 -24.90 2.43 14.07
CA GLY A 257 -24.83 3.21 12.83
C GLY A 257 -26.20 3.59 12.22
N GLY A 258 -27.31 3.20 12.84
CA GLY A 258 -28.66 3.58 12.39
C GLY A 258 -29.19 2.80 11.19
N HIS A 259 -28.64 1.61 10.89
CA HIS A 259 -29.15 0.78 9.80
C HIS A 259 -30.55 0.23 10.11
N ARG A 260 -31.39 0.11 9.08
CA ARG A 260 -32.74 -0.47 9.24
C ARG A 260 -32.64 -1.94 9.61
N GLY A 261 -33.41 -2.39 10.60
CA GLY A 261 -33.37 -3.78 11.09
C GLY A 261 -33.49 -4.86 9.99
N LYS A 262 -34.31 -4.59 8.95
CA LYS A 262 -34.45 -5.49 7.79
C LYS A 262 -33.18 -5.61 6.93
N ASP A 263 -32.36 -4.56 6.86
CA ASP A 263 -31.13 -4.55 6.07
C ASP A 263 -29.95 -5.14 6.85
N ILE A 264 -30.01 -5.13 8.18
CA ILE A 264 -28.95 -5.64 9.06
C ILE A 264 -28.69 -7.13 8.79
N ALA A 265 -29.74 -7.95 8.65
CA ALA A 265 -29.59 -9.38 8.38
C ALA A 265 -28.87 -9.63 7.04
N LEU A 266 -29.21 -8.85 6.00
CA LEU A 266 -28.55 -8.92 4.70
C LEU A 266 -27.09 -8.49 4.79
N LEU A 267 -26.81 -7.37 5.46
CA LEU A 267 -25.45 -6.85 5.60
C LEU A 267 -24.55 -7.79 6.40
N LEU A 268 -25.04 -8.40 7.49
CA LEU A 268 -24.30 -9.38 8.27
C LEU A 268 -23.90 -10.57 7.41
N HIS A 269 -24.84 -11.10 6.62
CA HIS A 269 -24.55 -12.18 5.69
C HIS A 269 -23.49 -11.77 4.66
N VAL A 270 -23.61 -10.57 4.06
CA VAL A 270 -22.62 -10.07 3.09
C VAL A 270 -21.23 -9.90 3.72
N PHE A 271 -21.14 -9.35 4.92
CA PHE A 271 -19.86 -9.15 5.61
C PHE A 271 -19.21 -10.47 6.01
N GLU A 272 -19.98 -11.43 6.50
CA GLU A 272 -19.51 -12.78 6.79
C GLU A 272 -18.96 -13.45 5.52
N GLN A 273 -19.72 -13.40 4.42
CA GLN A 273 -19.28 -13.95 3.14
C GLN A 273 -18.03 -13.26 2.57
N ALA A 274 -17.89 -11.94 2.81
CA ALA A 274 -16.72 -11.16 2.42
C ALA A 274 -15.49 -11.47 3.28
N SER A 275 -15.67 -11.76 4.57
CA SER A 275 -14.58 -12.15 5.49
C SER A 275 -13.88 -13.45 5.06
N LEU A 276 -14.60 -14.34 4.38
CA LEU A 276 -14.11 -15.63 3.87
C LEU A 276 -13.68 -15.59 2.39
N LYS A 277 -13.57 -14.40 1.79
CA LYS A 277 -13.34 -14.27 0.34
C LYS A 277 -12.09 -15.02 -0.13
N ASN A 278 -10.99 -14.96 0.64
CA ASN A 278 -9.72 -15.58 0.24
C ASN A 278 -9.81 -17.11 0.29
N VAL A 279 -10.29 -17.68 1.40
CA VAL A 279 -10.46 -19.12 1.55
C VAL A 279 -11.45 -19.66 0.51
N ARG A 280 -12.57 -18.97 0.26
CA ARG A 280 -13.54 -19.37 -0.77
C ARG A 280 -12.95 -19.32 -2.17
N ALA A 281 -12.16 -18.30 -2.50
CA ALA A 281 -11.48 -18.20 -3.79
C ALA A 281 -10.44 -19.32 -3.98
N SER A 282 -9.67 -19.64 -2.94
CA SER A 282 -8.71 -20.75 -2.95
C SER A 282 -9.40 -22.11 -3.13
N TYR A 283 -10.48 -22.36 -2.38
CA TYR A 283 -11.28 -23.56 -2.49
C TYR A 283 -11.94 -23.70 -3.87
N LEU A 284 -12.52 -22.61 -4.40
CA LEU A 284 -13.08 -22.59 -5.76
C LEU A 284 -12.01 -22.94 -6.80
N ALA A 285 -10.82 -22.33 -6.70
CA ALA A 285 -9.73 -22.62 -7.63
C ALA A 285 -9.33 -24.10 -7.59
N ALA A 286 -9.24 -24.69 -6.38
CA ALA A 286 -8.94 -26.11 -6.21
C ALA A 286 -10.03 -27.01 -6.82
N ALA A 287 -11.31 -26.71 -6.58
CA ALA A 287 -12.44 -27.44 -7.15
C ALA A 287 -12.46 -27.37 -8.69
N VAL A 288 -12.24 -26.17 -9.26
CA VAL A 288 -12.14 -25.97 -10.71
C VAL A 288 -10.98 -26.76 -11.31
N THR A 289 -9.81 -26.76 -10.68
CA THR A 289 -8.66 -27.55 -11.13
C THR A 289 -8.91 -29.06 -11.02
N ALA A 290 -9.61 -29.52 -9.98
CA ALA A 290 -9.99 -30.92 -9.84
C ALA A 290 -10.96 -31.35 -10.96
N ALA A 291 -11.95 -30.50 -11.28
CA ALA A 291 -12.89 -30.74 -12.36
C ALA A 291 -12.20 -30.70 -13.74
N GLU A 292 -11.30 -29.72 -13.97
CA GLU A 292 -10.48 -29.59 -15.18
C GLU A 292 -9.71 -30.91 -15.46
N LYS A 293 -9.08 -31.47 -14.42
CA LYS A 293 -8.34 -32.75 -14.47
C LYS A 293 -9.23 -33.99 -14.49
N GLY A 294 -10.55 -33.85 -14.39
CA GLY A 294 -11.51 -34.97 -14.33
C GLY A 294 -11.44 -35.79 -13.03
N THR A 295 -10.87 -35.23 -11.96
CA THR A 295 -10.83 -35.90 -10.63
C THR A 295 -12.20 -35.86 -9.94
N ILE A 296 -13.02 -34.87 -10.28
CA ILE A 296 -14.43 -34.78 -9.87
C ILE A 296 -15.31 -34.60 -11.11
N ASP A 297 -16.56 -35.07 -11.02
CA ASP A 297 -17.57 -34.91 -12.07
C ASP A 297 -18.38 -33.60 -11.89
N ASP A 298 -19.17 -33.27 -12.90
CA ASP A 298 -19.97 -32.02 -12.91
C ASP A 298 -20.98 -31.96 -11.73
N PRO A 299 -21.67 -33.06 -11.33
CA PRO A 299 -22.52 -33.06 -10.13
C PRO A 299 -21.76 -32.78 -8.83
N THR A 300 -20.55 -33.33 -8.66
CA THR A 300 -19.71 -33.06 -7.48
C THR A 300 -19.23 -31.60 -7.48
N LEU A 301 -18.85 -31.07 -8.65
CA LEU A 301 -18.52 -29.65 -8.79
C LEU A 301 -19.73 -28.77 -8.44
N ASP A 302 -20.93 -29.10 -8.91
CA ASP A 302 -22.15 -28.37 -8.57
C ASP A 302 -22.44 -28.36 -7.07
N SER A 303 -22.21 -29.47 -6.38
CA SER A 303 -22.32 -29.57 -4.91
C SER A 303 -21.32 -28.63 -4.20
N HIS A 304 -20.08 -28.54 -4.68
CA HIS A 304 -19.11 -27.59 -4.15
C HIS A 304 -19.51 -26.14 -4.43
N LEU A 305 -20.05 -25.84 -5.61
CA LEU A 305 -20.54 -24.50 -5.95
C LEU A 305 -21.80 -24.12 -5.15
N ASP A 306 -22.67 -25.08 -4.83
CA ASP A 306 -23.80 -24.90 -3.91
C ASP A 306 -23.34 -24.54 -2.50
N SER A 307 -22.30 -25.22 -1.99
CA SER A 307 -21.72 -24.89 -0.69
C SER A 307 -21.14 -23.46 -0.64
N LEU A 308 -20.71 -22.94 -1.80
CA LEU A 308 -20.27 -21.57 -1.98
C LEU A 308 -21.42 -20.61 -2.32
N SER A 309 -22.69 -21.05 -2.31
CA SER A 309 -23.86 -20.22 -2.63
C SER A 309 -23.80 -19.55 -4.02
N PHE A 310 -23.24 -20.23 -5.03
CA PHE A 310 -23.21 -19.72 -6.40
C PHE A 310 -24.61 -19.79 -7.03
N SER A 311 -25.00 -18.74 -7.76
CA SER A 311 -26.23 -18.75 -8.56
C SER A 311 -26.09 -19.69 -9.76
N ALA A 312 -27.21 -20.14 -10.33
CA ALA A 312 -27.22 -21.00 -11.52
C ALA A 312 -26.40 -20.40 -12.69
N THR A 313 -26.50 -19.08 -12.91
CA THR A 313 -25.71 -18.36 -13.92
C THR A 313 -24.21 -18.42 -13.61
N ALA A 314 -23.81 -18.21 -12.35
CA ALA A 314 -22.42 -18.27 -11.94
C ALA A 314 -21.85 -19.69 -12.08
N LYS A 315 -22.64 -20.72 -11.72
CA LYS A 315 -22.27 -22.12 -11.94
C LYS A 315 -22.02 -22.43 -13.41
N ASN A 316 -22.90 -21.97 -14.30
CA ASN A 316 -22.75 -22.16 -15.74
C ASN A 316 -21.44 -21.56 -16.27
N TYR A 317 -21.03 -20.38 -15.79
CA TYR A 317 -19.74 -19.80 -16.17
C TYR A 317 -18.55 -20.61 -15.65
N VAL A 318 -18.64 -21.18 -14.45
CA VAL A 318 -17.61 -22.08 -13.93
C VAL A 318 -17.50 -23.34 -14.80
N HIS A 319 -18.62 -23.96 -15.16
CA HIS A 319 -18.66 -25.12 -16.06
C HIS A 319 -18.04 -24.81 -17.43
N LEU A 320 -18.43 -23.70 -18.06
CA LEU A 320 -17.84 -23.25 -19.33
C LEU A 320 -16.33 -23.03 -19.20
N THR A 321 -15.87 -22.48 -18.09
CA THR A 321 -14.43 -22.31 -17.81
C THR A 321 -13.72 -23.65 -17.70
N VAL A 322 -14.31 -24.62 -16.99
CA VAL A 322 -13.76 -25.98 -16.86
C VAL A 322 -13.68 -26.66 -18.23
N VAL A 323 -14.72 -26.56 -19.06
CA VAL A 323 -14.75 -27.11 -20.42
C VAL A 323 -13.63 -26.51 -21.28
N LEU A 324 -13.50 -25.18 -21.29
CA LEU A 324 -12.45 -24.49 -22.05
C LEU A 324 -11.05 -24.94 -21.62
N LYS A 325 -10.77 -24.96 -20.32
CA LYS A 325 -9.47 -25.41 -19.80
C LYS A 325 -9.19 -26.87 -20.10
N ARG A 326 -10.21 -27.74 -20.02
CA ARG A 326 -10.07 -29.15 -20.38
C ARG A 326 -9.75 -29.32 -21.87
N LEU A 327 -10.37 -28.52 -22.75
CA LEU A 327 -10.06 -28.50 -24.18
C LEU A 327 -8.62 -28.02 -24.43
N GLU A 328 -8.16 -26.98 -23.75
CA GLU A 328 -6.77 -26.51 -23.82
C GLU A 328 -5.76 -27.59 -23.39
N GLN A 329 -6.03 -28.28 -22.26
CA GLN A 329 -5.19 -29.38 -21.80
C GLN A 329 -5.16 -30.55 -22.80
N LEU A 330 -6.31 -30.92 -23.35
CA LEU A 330 -6.40 -31.98 -24.36
C LEU A 330 -5.66 -31.59 -25.64
N ALA A 331 -5.84 -30.37 -26.13
CA ALA A 331 -5.12 -29.85 -27.29
C ALA A 331 -3.60 -29.89 -27.07
N GLU A 332 -3.11 -29.50 -25.89
CA GLU A 332 -1.69 -29.55 -25.54
C GLU A 332 -1.16 -30.99 -25.44
N LEU A 333 -1.93 -31.92 -24.88
CA LEU A 333 -1.58 -33.34 -24.84
C LEU A 333 -1.50 -33.94 -26.25
N TYR A 334 -2.49 -33.66 -27.09
CA TYR A 334 -2.48 -34.12 -28.48
C TYR A 334 -1.34 -33.48 -29.27
N ARG A 335 -1.07 -32.19 -29.09
CA ARG A 335 0.08 -31.50 -29.70
C ARG A 335 1.38 -32.21 -29.34
N LYS A 336 1.62 -32.46 -28.05
CA LYS A 336 2.82 -33.22 -27.59
C LYS A 336 2.89 -34.61 -28.20
N SER A 337 1.75 -35.30 -28.35
CA SER A 337 1.72 -36.62 -28.99
C SER A 337 2.12 -36.54 -30.47
N VAL A 338 1.63 -35.54 -31.21
CA VAL A 338 1.99 -35.31 -32.62
C VAL A 338 3.47 -34.93 -32.74
N THR A 339 3.98 -34.05 -31.87
CA THR A 339 5.41 -33.72 -31.80
C THR A 339 6.27 -34.97 -31.53
N ALA A 340 5.87 -35.83 -30.59
CA ALA A 340 6.60 -37.06 -30.31
C ALA A 340 6.60 -38.04 -31.50
N LEU A 341 5.47 -38.19 -32.20
CA LEU A 341 5.38 -38.99 -33.43
C LEU A 341 6.28 -38.43 -34.54
N TYR A 342 6.41 -37.11 -34.63
CA TYR A 342 7.31 -36.45 -35.57
C TYR A 342 8.79 -36.64 -35.21
N GLU A 343 9.16 -36.39 -33.95
CA GLU A 343 10.54 -36.59 -33.48
C GLU A 343 11.01 -38.05 -33.57
N THR A 344 10.08 -39.01 -33.60
CA THR A 344 10.37 -40.44 -33.78
C THR A 344 10.24 -40.92 -35.22
N ASN A 345 10.15 -40.00 -36.19
CA ASN A 345 10.01 -40.30 -37.63
C ASN A 345 8.78 -41.16 -38.00
N GLN A 346 7.74 -41.18 -37.14
CA GLN A 346 6.47 -41.83 -37.43
C GLN A 346 5.51 -40.91 -38.21
N LEU A 347 5.73 -39.60 -38.16
CA LEU A 347 5.08 -38.60 -39.01
C LEU A 347 6.10 -37.95 -39.94
N THR A 348 5.71 -37.72 -41.19
CA THR A 348 6.53 -36.97 -42.16
C THR A 348 6.31 -35.47 -42.05
N ASP A 349 7.24 -34.67 -42.56
CA ASP A 349 7.13 -33.19 -42.64
C ASP A 349 5.79 -32.74 -43.25
N ALA A 350 5.35 -33.40 -44.33
CA ALA A 350 4.11 -33.10 -45.01
C ALA A 350 2.84 -33.45 -44.19
N GLN A 351 2.94 -34.35 -43.22
CA GLN A 351 1.83 -34.79 -42.38
C GLN A 351 1.74 -34.04 -41.04
N TYR A 352 2.82 -33.38 -40.62
CA TYR A 352 2.91 -32.73 -39.31
C TYR A 352 1.91 -31.58 -39.14
N VAL A 353 1.97 -30.58 -40.02
CA VAL A 353 1.07 -29.41 -39.97
C VAL A 353 -0.40 -29.83 -40.10
N PRO A 354 -0.81 -30.70 -41.06
CA PRO A 354 -2.18 -31.21 -41.11
C PRO A 354 -2.63 -31.93 -39.83
N SER A 355 -1.73 -32.66 -39.16
CA SER A 355 -2.04 -33.35 -37.90
C SER A 355 -2.27 -32.39 -36.73
N LEU A 356 -1.51 -31.29 -36.67
CA LEU A 356 -1.75 -30.21 -35.70
C LEU A 356 -3.04 -29.43 -36.00
N GLN A 357 -3.35 -29.19 -37.28
CA GLN A 357 -4.62 -28.55 -37.67
C GLN A 357 -5.82 -29.44 -37.35
N ALA A 358 -5.70 -30.76 -37.50
CA ALA A 358 -6.76 -31.71 -37.19
C ALA A 358 -7.16 -31.73 -35.71
N ILE A 359 -6.23 -31.37 -34.80
CA ILE A 359 -6.50 -31.22 -33.36
C ILE A 359 -6.98 -29.80 -32.98
N GLY A 360 -7.17 -28.93 -33.97
CA GLY A 360 -7.74 -27.58 -33.79
C GLY A 360 -6.73 -26.44 -33.66
N ILE A 361 -5.43 -26.68 -33.87
CA ILE A 361 -4.41 -25.62 -33.86
C ILE A 361 -4.52 -24.80 -35.15
N ALA A 362 -4.51 -23.48 -35.02
CA ALA A 362 -4.55 -22.58 -36.17
C ALA A 362 -3.32 -22.78 -37.08
N GLN A 363 -3.49 -22.56 -38.38
CA GLN A 363 -2.44 -22.82 -39.37
C GLN A 363 -1.11 -22.14 -39.03
N ALA A 364 -1.14 -20.84 -38.68
CA ALA A 364 0.08 -20.08 -38.37
C ALA A 364 0.84 -20.66 -37.17
N ASP A 365 0.12 -21.09 -36.13
CA ASP A 365 0.73 -21.68 -34.94
C ASP A 365 1.28 -23.09 -35.23
N ALA A 366 0.57 -23.87 -36.04
CA ALA A 366 1.04 -25.18 -36.48
C ALA A 366 2.33 -25.09 -37.31
N GLU A 367 2.42 -24.10 -38.21
CA GLU A 367 3.63 -23.82 -38.99
C GLU A 367 4.80 -23.33 -38.11
N ALA A 368 4.52 -22.52 -37.08
CA ALA A 368 5.54 -22.10 -36.12
C ALA A 368 6.09 -23.28 -35.32
N HIS A 369 5.22 -24.18 -34.85
CA HIS A 369 5.66 -25.42 -34.20
C HIS A 369 6.47 -26.31 -35.13
N TYR A 370 6.04 -26.46 -36.39
CA TYR A 370 6.79 -27.18 -37.39
C TYR A 370 8.20 -26.61 -37.58
N ALA A 371 8.35 -25.29 -37.72
CA ALA A 371 9.65 -24.66 -37.89
C ALA A 371 10.60 -24.95 -36.71
N ILE A 372 10.10 -24.93 -35.48
CA ILE A 372 10.88 -25.23 -34.28
C ILE A 372 11.28 -26.71 -34.22
N ASP A 373 10.32 -27.61 -34.43
CA ASP A 373 10.56 -29.04 -34.23
C ASP A 373 11.32 -29.67 -35.40
N SER A 374 11.09 -29.23 -36.64
CA SER A 374 11.88 -29.63 -37.81
C SER A 374 13.34 -29.19 -37.68
N ALA A 375 13.60 -27.97 -37.19
CA ALA A 375 14.96 -27.52 -36.92
C ALA A 375 15.67 -28.39 -35.86
N LYS A 376 14.95 -28.88 -34.85
CA LYS A 376 15.53 -29.82 -33.85
C LYS A 376 15.81 -31.19 -34.46
N LEU A 377 14.87 -31.74 -35.23
CA LEU A 377 15.01 -33.07 -35.84
C LEU A 377 16.16 -33.06 -36.85
N HIS A 378 16.09 -32.19 -37.87
CA HIS A 378 17.10 -32.05 -38.91
C HIS A 378 18.45 -31.59 -38.33
N GLY A 379 18.44 -30.72 -37.32
CA GLY A 379 19.66 -30.33 -36.60
C GLY A 379 20.36 -31.50 -35.91
N ARG A 380 19.59 -32.43 -35.30
CA ARG A 380 20.15 -33.66 -34.72
C ARG A 380 20.72 -34.59 -35.78
N GLU A 381 20.05 -34.73 -36.91
CA GLU A 381 20.50 -35.56 -38.03
C GLU A 381 21.80 -35.02 -38.64
N LEU A 382 21.88 -33.70 -38.88
CA LEU A 382 23.09 -33.04 -39.35
C LEU A 382 24.25 -33.21 -38.37
N LEU A 383 24.01 -32.99 -37.07
CA LEU A 383 25.03 -33.21 -36.03
C LEU A 383 25.48 -34.68 -35.96
N ALA A 384 24.57 -35.63 -36.16
CA ALA A 384 24.92 -37.05 -36.19
C ALA A 384 25.77 -37.39 -37.43
N ALA A 385 25.43 -36.83 -38.60
CA ALA A 385 26.20 -36.98 -39.82
C ALA A 385 27.60 -36.36 -39.69
N GLU A 386 27.72 -35.15 -39.13
CA GLU A 386 29.01 -34.51 -38.85
C GLU A 386 29.87 -35.31 -37.87
N ARG A 387 29.26 -35.92 -36.84
CA ARG A 387 29.98 -36.81 -35.92
C ARG A 387 30.44 -38.09 -36.60
N ALA A 388 29.64 -38.66 -37.49
CA ALA A 388 30.02 -39.84 -38.26
C ALA A 388 31.21 -39.54 -39.18
N THR A 389 31.16 -38.44 -39.92
CA THR A 389 32.27 -38.01 -40.79
C THR A 389 33.53 -37.66 -39.99
N ALA A 390 33.39 -36.96 -38.86
CA ALA A 390 34.52 -36.68 -37.96
C ALA A 390 35.15 -37.96 -37.38
N LYS A 391 34.34 -38.98 -37.07
CA LYS A 391 34.83 -40.28 -36.61
C LYS A 391 35.58 -41.03 -37.71
N GLU A 392 35.07 -41.02 -38.94
CA GLU A 392 35.75 -41.62 -40.10
C GLU A 392 37.08 -40.91 -40.39
N GLN A 393 37.09 -39.57 -40.37
CA GLN A 393 38.32 -38.78 -40.53
C GLN A 393 39.32 -39.06 -39.40
N GLY A 394 38.87 -39.14 -38.15
CA GLY A 394 39.71 -39.49 -37.01
C GLY A 394 40.30 -40.90 -37.11
N ALA A 395 39.53 -41.88 -37.59
CA ALA A 395 39.99 -43.24 -37.83
C ALA A 395 41.05 -43.29 -38.95
N ALA A 396 40.84 -42.56 -40.05
CA ALA A 396 41.79 -42.45 -41.15
C ALA A 396 43.10 -41.78 -40.70
N MET A 397 43.01 -40.67 -39.94
CA MET A 397 44.17 -39.98 -39.36
C MET A 397 44.97 -40.92 -38.44
N HIS A 398 44.30 -41.63 -37.53
CA HIS A 398 44.95 -42.56 -36.62
C HIS A 398 45.66 -43.70 -37.37
N ALA A 399 45.02 -44.28 -38.39
CA ALA A 399 45.63 -45.33 -39.21
C ALA A 399 46.87 -44.82 -39.97
N ALA A 400 46.84 -43.59 -40.50
CA ALA A 400 47.98 -42.97 -41.16
C ALA A 400 49.15 -42.73 -40.19
N ILE A 401 48.87 -42.20 -38.98
CA ILE A 401 49.89 -42.01 -37.93
C ILE A 401 50.50 -43.35 -37.51
N GLN A 402 49.69 -44.39 -37.31
CA GLN A 402 50.18 -45.72 -36.96
C GLN A 402 51.08 -46.30 -38.06
N THR A 403 50.68 -46.15 -39.32
CA THR A 403 51.48 -46.62 -40.46
C THR A 403 52.84 -45.91 -40.50
N ALA A 404 52.85 -44.59 -40.39
CA ALA A 404 54.07 -43.80 -40.35
C ALA A 404 54.95 -44.17 -39.13
N THR A 405 54.33 -44.43 -37.98
CA THR A 405 55.01 -44.87 -36.76
C THR A 405 55.70 -46.21 -36.95
N VAL A 406 55.04 -47.19 -37.55
CA VAL A 406 55.62 -48.50 -37.84
C VAL A 406 56.79 -48.39 -38.83
N GLN A 407 56.64 -47.58 -39.88
CA GLN A 407 57.70 -47.33 -40.86
C GLN A 407 58.93 -46.65 -40.22
N TYR A 408 58.71 -45.64 -39.36
CA TYR A 408 59.79 -44.95 -38.65
C TYR A 408 60.51 -45.88 -37.68
N LEU A 409 59.76 -46.62 -36.86
CA LEU A 409 60.32 -47.55 -35.87
C LEU A 409 60.98 -48.80 -36.48
N SER A 410 60.82 -49.02 -37.79
CA SER A 410 61.49 -50.08 -38.56
C SER A 410 62.59 -49.53 -39.47
N TYR A 411 62.97 -48.26 -39.31
CA TYR A 411 64.00 -47.59 -40.12
C TYR A 411 63.71 -47.54 -41.63
N GLN A 412 62.44 -47.66 -42.03
CA GLN A 412 62.03 -47.54 -43.44
C GLN A 412 61.96 -46.08 -43.90
N ILE A 413 61.72 -45.15 -42.96
CA ILE A 413 61.71 -43.71 -43.20
C ILE A 413 62.54 -43.00 -42.13
N ASP A 414 63.17 -41.89 -42.49
CA ASP A 414 63.93 -41.04 -41.56
C ASP A 414 63.02 -40.03 -40.83
N THR A 415 63.60 -39.23 -39.94
CA THR A 415 62.85 -38.27 -39.10
C THR A 415 62.15 -37.19 -39.93
N ASP A 416 62.77 -36.74 -41.03
CA ASP A 416 62.20 -35.71 -41.90
C ASP A 416 61.03 -36.28 -42.73
N ALA A 417 61.19 -37.49 -43.28
CA ALA A 417 60.12 -38.21 -43.96
C ALA A 417 58.96 -38.56 -43.01
N MET A 418 59.25 -38.87 -41.75
CA MET A 418 58.24 -39.07 -40.71
C MET A 418 57.47 -37.78 -40.41
N ALA A 419 58.16 -36.64 -40.30
CA ALA A 419 57.50 -35.35 -40.11
C ALA A 419 56.52 -35.02 -41.25
N VAL A 420 56.92 -35.31 -42.50
CA VAL A 420 56.06 -35.17 -43.68
C VAL A 420 54.89 -36.15 -43.64
N ALA A 421 55.10 -37.41 -43.27
CA ALA A 421 54.05 -38.42 -43.21
C ALA A 421 53.00 -38.12 -42.12
N ILE A 422 53.44 -37.70 -40.92
CA ILE A 422 52.52 -37.24 -39.86
C ILE A 422 51.81 -35.95 -40.29
N GLY A 423 52.52 -35.01 -40.92
CA GLY A 423 51.91 -33.78 -41.43
C GLY A 423 50.81 -34.05 -42.47
N ALA A 424 51.03 -35.03 -43.36
CA ALA A 424 50.05 -35.46 -44.35
C ALA A 424 48.85 -36.23 -43.76
N SER A 425 48.98 -36.78 -42.54
CA SER A 425 47.90 -37.52 -41.87
C SER A 425 46.73 -36.64 -41.37
N GLY A 426 46.91 -35.31 -41.37
CA GLY A 426 45.93 -34.35 -40.85
C GLY A 426 46.11 -34.01 -39.37
N LEU A 427 47.21 -34.45 -38.74
CA LEU A 427 47.52 -34.07 -37.37
C LEU A 427 47.76 -32.54 -37.27
N PRO A 428 47.20 -31.84 -36.26
CA PRO A 428 47.44 -30.41 -36.06
C PRO A 428 48.93 -30.07 -36.03
N THR A 429 49.34 -29.03 -36.76
CA THR A 429 50.75 -28.66 -36.94
C THR A 429 51.51 -28.47 -35.62
N LEU A 430 50.82 -28.02 -34.57
CA LEU A 430 51.38 -27.84 -33.23
C LEU A 430 51.76 -29.16 -32.53
N LEU A 431 51.12 -30.28 -32.89
CA LEU A 431 51.36 -31.59 -32.29
C LEU A 431 52.42 -32.40 -33.03
N ILE A 432 52.78 -32.01 -34.25
CA ILE A 432 53.77 -32.73 -35.06
C ILE A 432 55.13 -32.81 -34.34
N PRO A 433 55.74 -31.71 -33.83
CA PRO A 433 57.05 -31.78 -33.18
C PRO A 433 57.05 -32.68 -31.94
N ALA A 434 56.02 -32.58 -31.10
CA ALA A 434 55.89 -33.40 -29.89
C ALA A 434 55.72 -34.89 -30.22
N THR A 435 54.98 -35.21 -31.29
CA THR A 435 54.80 -36.60 -31.74
C THR A 435 56.12 -37.17 -32.27
N ILE A 436 56.87 -36.39 -33.04
CA ILE A 436 58.20 -36.78 -33.52
C ILE A 436 59.14 -37.01 -32.33
N GLU A 437 59.21 -36.06 -31.39
CA GLU A 437 60.06 -36.17 -30.20
C GLU A 437 59.74 -37.44 -29.39
N HIS A 438 58.45 -37.73 -29.18
CA HIS A 438 58.02 -38.96 -28.52
C HIS A 438 58.47 -40.22 -29.26
N LEU A 439 58.32 -40.26 -30.59
CA LEU A 439 58.71 -41.42 -31.39
C LEU A 439 60.22 -41.59 -31.49
N THR A 440 60.98 -40.50 -31.55
CA THR A 440 62.45 -40.52 -31.46
C THR A 440 62.89 -41.04 -30.09
N ALA A 441 62.22 -40.62 -29.01
CA ALA A 441 62.46 -41.17 -27.67
C ALA A 441 62.12 -42.66 -27.58
N MET A 442 61.00 -43.10 -28.18
CA MET A 442 60.66 -44.53 -28.27
C MET A 442 61.70 -45.33 -29.05
N LEU A 443 62.19 -44.80 -30.17
CA LEU A 443 63.25 -45.42 -30.98
C LEU A 443 64.53 -45.56 -30.15
N ALA A 444 64.94 -44.51 -29.44
CA ALA A 444 66.11 -44.54 -28.55
C ALA A 444 65.94 -45.54 -27.39
N ALA A 445 64.73 -45.64 -26.82
CA ALA A 445 64.41 -46.58 -25.73
C ALA A 445 64.37 -48.06 -26.18
N ARG A 446 64.24 -48.33 -27.49
CA ARG A 446 64.35 -49.70 -28.04
C ARG A 446 65.77 -50.23 -28.05
N ARG A 447 66.78 -49.39 -27.78
CA ARG A 447 68.16 -49.83 -27.62
C ARG A 447 68.30 -50.64 -26.35
N VAL A 448 68.93 -51.80 -26.47
CA VAL A 448 69.19 -52.73 -25.37
C VAL A 448 70.67 -52.64 -25.04
N ASP A 449 71.00 -52.49 -23.76
CA ASP A 449 72.36 -52.67 -23.31
C ASP A 449 72.71 -54.17 -23.37
N LYS A 450 73.60 -54.52 -24.30
CA LYS A 450 74.13 -55.87 -24.43
C LYS A 450 75.66 -55.83 -24.31
N PHE A 451 76.17 -56.48 -23.26
CA PHE A 451 77.60 -56.52 -22.92
C PHE A 451 78.22 -55.12 -22.69
N GLY A 452 77.45 -54.14 -22.21
CA GLY A 452 77.90 -52.76 -21.96
C GLY A 452 77.90 -51.86 -23.19
N ARG A 453 77.24 -52.29 -24.26
CA ARG A 453 77.01 -51.50 -25.47
C ARG A 453 75.51 -51.31 -25.65
N LEU A 454 75.06 -50.07 -25.72
CA LEU A 454 73.70 -49.72 -26.14
C LEU A 454 73.61 -49.93 -27.66
N VAL A 455 72.91 -50.98 -28.06
CA VAL A 455 72.70 -51.35 -29.46
C VAL A 455 71.22 -51.56 -29.74
N ASP A 456 70.82 -51.45 -30.99
CA ASP A 456 69.45 -51.78 -31.38
C ASP A 456 69.17 -53.26 -31.14
N ARG A 457 67.91 -53.65 -30.96
CA ARG A 457 67.55 -55.02 -30.55
C ARG A 457 68.07 -56.10 -31.52
N ASP A 458 68.00 -55.85 -32.83
CA ASP A 458 68.49 -56.81 -33.83
C ASP A 458 70.01 -56.92 -33.80
N GLU A 459 70.70 -55.78 -33.62
CA GLU A 459 72.14 -55.76 -33.37
C GLU A 459 72.51 -56.44 -32.05
N ALA A 460 71.67 -56.32 -31.01
CA ALA A 460 71.86 -56.96 -29.71
C ALA A 460 71.77 -58.48 -29.82
N VAL A 461 70.83 -59.00 -30.62
CA VAL A 461 70.70 -60.43 -30.92
C VAL A 461 71.93 -60.91 -31.69
N LEU A 462 72.30 -60.21 -32.77
CA LEU A 462 73.49 -60.56 -33.55
C LEU A 462 74.78 -60.50 -32.71
N LEU A 463 74.91 -59.49 -31.84
CA LEU A 463 76.04 -59.36 -30.92
C LEU A 463 76.04 -60.50 -29.89
N ALA A 464 74.88 -60.90 -29.37
CA ALA A 464 74.74 -62.06 -28.50
C ALA A 464 75.16 -63.36 -29.18
N GLU A 465 74.76 -63.57 -30.43
CA GLU A 465 75.15 -64.74 -31.24
C GLU A 465 76.66 -64.77 -31.50
N LYS A 466 77.25 -63.63 -31.90
CA LYS A 466 78.70 -63.50 -32.10
C LYS A 466 79.49 -63.80 -30.83
N VAL A 467 79.06 -63.26 -29.69
CA VAL A 467 79.70 -63.51 -28.39
C VAL A 467 79.50 -64.95 -27.92
N ALA A 468 78.33 -65.56 -28.16
CA ALA A 468 78.06 -66.95 -27.84
C ALA A 468 78.93 -67.91 -28.67
N ALA A 469 79.08 -67.65 -29.98
CA ALA A 469 79.97 -68.42 -30.85
C ALA A 469 81.44 -68.32 -30.38
N LEU A 470 81.88 -67.12 -29.98
CA LEU A 470 83.22 -66.92 -29.44
C LEU A 470 83.41 -67.63 -28.08
N LYS A 471 82.39 -67.63 -27.22
CA LYS A 471 82.38 -68.40 -25.97
C LYS A 471 82.54 -69.90 -26.24
N GLU A 472 81.85 -70.43 -27.24
CA GLU A 472 81.96 -71.86 -27.60
C GLU A 472 83.37 -72.21 -28.09
N GLN A 473 83.99 -71.34 -28.90
CA GLN A 473 85.40 -71.48 -29.28
C GLN A 473 86.33 -71.45 -28.07
N ALA A 474 86.03 -70.61 -27.07
CA ALA A 474 86.81 -70.50 -25.85
C ALA A 474 86.75 -71.77 -24.99
N ILE A 475 85.55 -72.33 -24.79
CA ILE A 475 85.34 -73.59 -24.04
C ILE A 475 86.06 -74.75 -24.74
N LYS A 476 86.00 -74.82 -26.08
CA LYS A 476 86.70 -75.83 -26.89
C LYS A 476 88.21 -75.60 -27.01
N LYS A 477 88.76 -74.54 -26.39
CA LYS A 477 90.19 -74.19 -26.39
C LYS A 477 90.77 -73.98 -27.80
N LEU A 478 89.97 -73.44 -28.71
CA LEU A 478 90.36 -73.20 -30.11
C LEU A 478 91.14 -71.89 -30.33
N GLY A 479 91.59 -71.22 -29.26
CA GLY A 479 92.34 -69.95 -29.32
C GLY A 479 92.99 -69.59 -27.98
N THR A 480 93.59 -68.40 -27.90
CA THR A 480 94.19 -67.87 -26.67
C THR A 480 93.31 -66.78 -26.03
N PRO A 481 93.41 -66.56 -24.71
CA PRO A 481 92.67 -65.48 -24.02
C PRO A 481 92.87 -64.10 -24.66
N ASP A 482 94.11 -63.77 -25.04
CA ASP A 482 94.44 -62.49 -25.70
C ASP A 482 93.73 -62.34 -27.06
N ALA A 483 93.59 -63.44 -27.82
CA ALA A 483 92.90 -63.44 -29.11
C ALA A 483 91.38 -63.27 -28.96
N TRP A 484 90.76 -63.91 -27.96
CA TRP A 484 89.34 -63.72 -27.67
C TRP A 484 89.05 -62.30 -27.17
N TYR A 485 89.93 -61.76 -26.33
CA TYR A 485 89.84 -60.37 -25.86
C TYR A 485 89.89 -59.38 -27.02
N ALA A 486 90.89 -59.51 -27.92
CA ALA A 486 90.97 -58.68 -29.12
C ALA A 486 89.72 -58.80 -30.01
N THR A 487 89.14 -59.99 -30.12
CA THR A 487 87.90 -60.21 -30.89
C THR A 487 86.69 -59.54 -30.24
N LEU A 488 86.54 -59.61 -28.90
CA LEU A 488 85.48 -58.89 -28.19
C LEU A 488 85.61 -57.38 -28.33
N LEU A 489 86.83 -56.84 -28.29
CA LEU A 489 87.09 -55.43 -28.56
C LEU A 489 86.71 -55.04 -30.01
N SER A 490 86.94 -55.92 -30.99
CA SER A 490 86.50 -55.69 -32.38
C SER A 490 84.97 -55.62 -32.55
N TYR A 491 84.22 -56.18 -31.58
CA TYR A 491 82.76 -56.04 -31.52
C TYR A 491 82.30 -54.75 -30.80
N ASN A 492 83.25 -53.89 -30.42
CA ASN A 492 83.06 -52.68 -29.62
C ASN A 492 82.49 -52.98 -28.22
N ILE A 493 82.86 -54.11 -27.61
CA ILE A 493 82.52 -54.41 -26.21
C ILE A 493 83.53 -53.67 -25.32
N PRO A 494 83.10 -52.89 -24.31
CA PRO A 494 84.00 -52.16 -23.43
C PRO A 494 85.02 -53.07 -22.74
N HIS A 495 86.26 -52.60 -22.60
CA HIS A 495 87.39 -53.34 -22.04
C HIS A 495 87.05 -54.12 -20.75
N ALA A 496 86.39 -53.47 -19.78
CA ALA A 496 86.01 -54.08 -18.52
C ALA A 496 85.04 -55.28 -18.68
N ASN A 497 84.12 -55.21 -19.64
CA ASN A 497 83.19 -56.31 -19.91
C ASN A 497 83.85 -57.42 -20.74
N ALA A 498 84.72 -57.06 -21.68
CA ALA A 498 85.49 -58.02 -22.46
C ALA A 498 86.44 -58.85 -21.56
N GLU A 499 87.16 -58.20 -20.63
CA GLU A 499 87.98 -58.87 -19.61
C GLU A 499 87.17 -59.84 -18.76
N ARG A 500 86.01 -59.39 -18.26
CA ARG A 500 85.15 -60.22 -17.42
C ARG A 500 84.64 -61.45 -18.17
N LEU A 501 84.21 -61.29 -19.42
CA LEU A 501 83.75 -62.40 -20.26
C LEU A 501 84.87 -63.42 -20.52
N VAL A 502 86.06 -62.96 -20.89
CA VAL A 502 87.22 -63.84 -21.11
C VAL A 502 87.62 -64.57 -19.82
N ALA A 503 87.64 -63.88 -18.68
CA ALA A 503 87.92 -64.48 -17.38
C ALA A 503 86.88 -65.54 -16.99
N GLU A 504 85.58 -65.28 -17.22
CA GLU A 504 84.51 -66.24 -16.97
C GLU A 504 84.67 -67.49 -17.86
N TRP A 505 84.96 -67.31 -19.15
CA TRP A 505 85.12 -68.42 -20.09
C TRP A 505 86.38 -69.25 -19.78
N ALA A 506 87.48 -68.59 -19.40
CA ALA A 506 88.67 -69.28 -18.93
C ALA A 506 88.36 -70.12 -17.69
N ALA A 507 87.67 -69.55 -16.69
CA ALA A 507 87.27 -70.29 -15.50
C ALA A 507 86.35 -71.49 -15.82
N GLN A 508 85.41 -71.35 -16.76
CA GLN A 508 84.55 -72.46 -17.22
C GLN A 508 85.34 -73.56 -17.93
N ALA A 509 86.27 -73.21 -18.82
CA ALA A 509 87.14 -74.16 -19.51
C ALA A 509 88.10 -74.91 -18.55
N PHE A 510 88.41 -74.34 -17.38
CA PHE A 510 89.15 -74.99 -16.31
C PHE A 510 88.27 -75.87 -15.40
N LYS A 511 86.99 -75.52 -15.20
CA LYS A 511 86.07 -76.26 -14.33
C LYS A 511 85.68 -77.64 -14.90
N GLU A 512 85.66 -77.80 -16.22
CA GLU A 512 85.45 -79.11 -16.88
C GLU A 512 86.60 -80.12 -16.65
N MET A 513 87.71 -79.72 -16.03
CA MET A 513 88.80 -80.63 -15.66
C MET A 513 88.62 -81.34 -14.30
N TRP A 514 87.58 -81.03 -13.51
CA TRP A 514 87.26 -81.79 -12.30
C TRP A 514 86.21 -82.88 -12.57
N PRO A 515 86.49 -84.18 -12.31
CA PRO A 515 85.47 -85.22 -12.42
C PRO A 515 84.31 -84.91 -11.47
N PRO A 516 83.05 -85.23 -11.87
CA PRO A 516 81.89 -84.98 -11.01
C PRO A 516 82.07 -85.68 -9.67
N ALA A 517 81.77 -84.96 -8.58
CA ALA A 517 81.69 -85.55 -7.26
C ALA A 517 80.73 -86.76 -7.31
N PRO A 518 81.06 -87.90 -6.67
CA PRO A 518 80.23 -89.10 -6.71
C PRO A 518 78.80 -88.79 -6.25
N PRO A 519 77.77 -89.39 -6.88
CA PRO A 519 76.39 -89.08 -6.57
C PRO A 519 76.11 -89.34 -5.08
N PRO A 520 75.37 -88.45 -4.40
CA PRO A 520 74.92 -88.72 -3.04
C PRO A 520 74.10 -90.02 -3.00
N PRO A 521 74.20 -90.82 -1.93
CA PRO A 521 73.47 -92.08 -1.81
C PRO A 521 71.97 -91.85 -1.99
N PRO A 522 71.24 -92.78 -2.65
CA PRO A 522 69.83 -92.61 -2.92
C PRO A 522 69.06 -92.41 -1.61
N PRO A 523 68.15 -91.43 -1.54
CA PRO A 523 67.30 -91.25 -0.37
C PRO A 523 66.49 -92.54 -0.12
N PRO A 524 66.27 -92.94 1.15
CA PRO A 524 65.49 -94.12 1.48
C PRO A 524 64.12 -94.04 0.82
N GLY A 525 63.74 -95.12 0.13
CA GLY A 525 62.52 -95.19 -0.67
C GLY A 525 61.28 -94.85 0.17
N PRO A 526 60.34 -94.06 -0.37
CA PRO A 526 59.08 -93.78 0.30
C PRO A 526 58.29 -95.09 0.53
N PRO A 527 57.68 -95.28 1.71
CA PRO A 527 56.90 -96.47 2.01
C PRO A 527 55.74 -96.62 1.02
N THR A 528 55.72 -97.75 0.33
CA THR A 528 54.56 -98.25 -0.42
C THR A 528 53.40 -98.51 0.54
N GLY A 529 52.34 -97.73 0.42
CA GLY A 529 51.07 -98.03 1.06
C GLY A 529 50.18 -96.82 1.20
N LEU A 530 49.19 -96.70 0.31
CA LEU A 530 47.78 -96.83 0.72
C LEU A 530 46.87 -96.78 -0.51
N HIS A 531 45.99 -97.78 -0.53
CA HIS A 531 44.87 -97.98 -1.43
C HIS A 531 43.86 -96.82 -1.39
N HIS A 532 43.24 -96.57 -2.55
CA HIS A 532 41.83 -96.23 -2.86
C HIS A 532 41.03 -95.28 -1.95
N PRO A 533 40.12 -94.42 -2.46
CA PRO A 533 39.33 -94.58 -3.71
C PRO A 533 39.46 -93.45 -4.75
#